data_AF-S5TI24-F1
#
_entry.id   AF-S5TI24-F1
#
_cell.length_a   1.000
_cell.length_b   1.000
_cell.length_c   1.000
_cell.angle_alpha   90.00
_cell.angle_beta   90.00
_cell.angle_gamma   90.00
#
_symmetry.space_group_name_H-M   'P 1'
#
loop_
_entity.id
_entity.type
_entity.pdbx_description
1 polymer ?
#
loop_
_entity_poly.entity_id
_entity_poly.type
_entity_poly.pdbx_seq_one_letter_code
_entity_poly.pdbx_strand_id
1 'polypeptide(L)'
;MSAERADGRPPARGGLTAVRTVLRGTTPVGEFFAARAGDSPYRPGELIAPGTVLERPVPAWTFPVIPEEPPIPFDYHVLHVDEELIVVDKPHFLPTTSNGRIVRETVQTRLRRDFGEDVTPLHRLDRLTAGVVVCSRRPATRGAYQRLFQDRKVRKRYLARTVTAVGQPTWRELSVPMRKQPGGRSVAVDDEGTMTVTRLRGAGTVVELEPLTGHTHQLRVLLAHLGASIVGDDVYPRDLGLKLRDYSSPLHLLAAGVEFADPVDGRERVFTSLRGLPANLD
;
A
#
# COMPACT_ATOMS: atom_id res chain seq x y z
N MET A 1 -19.92 -8.22 -21.09
CA MET A 1 -19.11 -7.48 -22.06
C MET A 1 -18.60 -6.22 -21.37
N SER A 2 -17.29 -6.12 -21.11
CA SER A 2 -16.72 -4.97 -20.40
C SER A 2 -16.89 -3.72 -21.28
N ALA A 3 -17.52 -2.67 -20.75
CA ALA A 3 -17.63 -1.39 -21.44
C ALA A 3 -16.23 -0.87 -21.80
N GLU A 4 -16.04 -0.51 -23.07
CA GLU A 4 -14.81 0.07 -23.57
C GLU A 4 -14.58 1.41 -22.87
N ARG A 5 -13.45 1.55 -22.17
CA ARG A 5 -13.18 2.79 -21.43
C ARG A 5 -12.86 3.91 -22.41
N ALA A 6 -13.38 5.10 -22.16
CA ALA A 6 -13.21 6.26 -23.04
C ALA A 6 -11.73 6.62 -23.32
N ASP A 7 -10.81 6.27 -22.40
CA ASP A 7 -9.37 6.48 -22.51
C ASP A 7 -8.61 5.39 -23.31
N GLY A 8 -9.31 4.39 -23.83
CA GLY A 8 -8.73 3.25 -24.55
C GLY A 8 -8.06 2.22 -23.66
N ARG A 9 -8.22 2.29 -22.34
CA ARG A 9 -7.60 1.32 -21.42
C ARG A 9 -8.31 -0.04 -21.49
N PRO A 10 -7.57 -1.14 -21.76
CA PRO A 10 -8.18 -2.46 -21.82
C PRO A 10 -8.70 -2.89 -20.42
N PRO A 11 -9.69 -3.80 -20.36
CA PRO A 11 -10.19 -4.37 -19.11
C PRO A 11 -9.07 -5.05 -18.31
N ALA A 12 -9.21 -5.08 -16.98
CA ALA A 12 -8.25 -5.78 -16.13
C ALA A 12 -8.22 -7.29 -16.44
N ARG A 13 -7.05 -7.92 -16.31
CA ARG A 13 -6.84 -9.36 -16.54
C ARG A 13 -6.25 -10.00 -15.28
N GLY A 14 -6.95 -10.94 -14.66
CA GLY A 14 -6.48 -11.62 -13.44
C GLY A 14 -6.12 -10.65 -12.30
N GLY A 15 -6.89 -9.58 -12.13
CA GLY A 15 -6.64 -8.52 -11.15
C GLY A 15 -5.57 -7.48 -11.55
N LEU A 16 -4.89 -7.68 -12.69
CA LEU A 16 -3.88 -6.76 -13.20
C LEU A 16 -4.52 -5.70 -14.09
N THR A 17 -4.06 -4.47 -13.96
CA THR A 17 -4.54 -3.37 -14.81
C THR A 17 -3.41 -2.89 -15.70
N ALA A 18 -3.74 -2.55 -16.95
CA ALA A 18 -2.76 -2.03 -17.89
C ALA A 18 -2.17 -0.70 -17.38
N VAL A 19 -0.87 -0.52 -17.57
CA VAL A 19 -0.12 0.68 -17.23
C VAL A 19 0.10 1.53 -18.48
N ARG A 20 0.17 2.84 -18.29
CA ARG A 20 0.41 3.77 -19.40
C ARG A 20 1.89 3.80 -19.74
N THR A 21 2.21 3.77 -21.02
CA THR A 21 3.56 3.90 -21.57
C THR A 21 3.52 4.79 -22.82
N VAL A 22 4.68 5.12 -23.37
CA VAL A 22 4.82 5.82 -24.65
C VAL A 22 5.72 5.00 -25.56
N LEU A 23 5.17 4.51 -26.66
CA LEU A 23 5.90 3.80 -27.70
C LEU A 23 6.67 4.78 -28.58
N ARG A 24 7.87 4.41 -29.04
CA ARG A 24 8.72 5.24 -29.90
C ARG A 24 9.45 4.37 -30.92
N GLY A 25 9.56 4.85 -32.16
CA GLY A 25 10.29 4.17 -33.22
C GLY A 25 9.56 2.92 -33.72
N THR A 26 9.70 1.80 -33.04
CA THR A 26 9.04 0.54 -33.41
C THR A 26 8.35 -0.05 -32.20
N THR A 27 7.13 -0.55 -32.40
CA THR A 27 6.35 -1.19 -31.34
C THR A 27 7.05 -2.47 -30.88
N PRO A 28 7.35 -2.64 -29.57
CA PRO A 28 8.00 -3.84 -29.05
C PRO A 28 7.12 -5.10 -29.20
N VAL A 29 7.73 -6.26 -28.97
CA VAL A 29 6.97 -7.50 -28.77
C VAL A 29 6.12 -7.39 -27.50
N GLY A 30 4.82 -7.68 -27.62
CA GLY A 30 3.86 -7.62 -26.53
C GLY A 30 2.51 -7.08 -26.99
N GLU A 31 1.59 -6.88 -26.03
CA GLU A 31 0.30 -6.25 -26.28
C GLU A 31 0.36 -4.78 -25.89
N PHE A 32 0.07 -3.90 -26.86
CA PHE A 32 0.00 -2.46 -26.67
C PHE A 32 -1.29 -1.92 -27.26
N PHE A 33 -2.13 -1.29 -26.44
CA PHE A 33 -3.40 -0.71 -26.84
C PHE A 33 -3.25 0.80 -26.89
N ALA A 34 -3.57 1.45 -27.99
CA ALA A 34 -3.44 2.90 -28.12
C ALA A 34 -4.24 3.62 -27.02
N ALA A 35 -3.59 4.55 -26.31
CA ALA A 35 -4.28 5.37 -25.32
C ALA A 35 -4.89 6.60 -26.01
N ARG A 36 -5.92 7.20 -25.39
CA ARG A 36 -6.46 8.47 -25.88
C ARG A 36 -5.38 9.56 -25.87
N ALA A 37 -5.08 10.08 -27.06
CA ALA A 37 -4.27 11.27 -27.31
C ALA A 37 -4.79 11.96 -28.57
N GLY A 38 -4.96 13.28 -28.53
CA GLY A 38 -5.70 14.05 -29.55
C GLY A 38 -5.07 14.00 -30.95
N ASP A 39 -3.78 13.70 -31.03
CA ASP A 39 -2.99 13.59 -32.26
C ASP A 39 -2.53 12.15 -32.56
N SER A 40 -3.06 11.16 -31.82
CA SER A 40 -2.75 9.75 -32.07
C SER A 40 -3.35 9.29 -33.40
N PRO A 41 -2.57 8.62 -34.27
CA PRO A 41 -3.10 8.04 -35.51
C PRO A 41 -3.95 6.79 -35.25
N TYR A 42 -3.90 6.23 -34.04
CA TYR A 42 -4.66 5.04 -33.63
C TYR A 42 -5.89 5.41 -32.81
N ARG A 43 -6.97 4.65 -32.98
CA ARG A 43 -8.19 4.78 -32.16
C ARG A 43 -7.87 4.37 -30.72
N PRO A 44 -8.40 5.07 -29.70
CA PRO A 44 -8.21 4.63 -28.30
C PRO A 44 -8.71 3.19 -28.12
N GLY A 45 -7.87 2.31 -27.58
CA GLY A 45 -8.15 0.88 -27.39
C GLY A 45 -7.65 -0.03 -28.52
N GLU A 46 -7.23 0.54 -29.65
CA GLU A 46 -6.72 -0.22 -30.80
C GLU A 46 -5.42 -0.94 -30.46
N LEU A 47 -5.32 -2.24 -30.79
CA LEU A 47 -4.09 -3.01 -30.61
C LEU A 47 -3.06 -2.60 -31.68
N ILE A 48 -1.92 -2.09 -31.24
CA ILE A 48 -0.78 -1.75 -32.10
C ILE A 48 0.09 -3.01 -32.24
N ALA A 49 0.25 -3.49 -33.47
CA ALA A 49 0.99 -4.72 -33.73
C ALA A 49 2.49 -4.58 -33.38
N PRO A 50 3.12 -5.62 -32.82
CA PRO A 50 4.58 -5.66 -32.71
C PRO A 50 5.27 -5.42 -34.05
N GLY A 51 6.36 -4.65 -34.04
CA GLY A 51 7.09 -4.31 -35.26
C GLY A 51 6.51 -3.14 -36.06
N THR A 52 5.35 -2.59 -35.69
CA THR A 52 4.81 -1.38 -36.34
C THR A 52 5.76 -0.20 -36.15
N VAL A 53 6.18 0.41 -37.24
CA VAL A 53 6.98 1.65 -37.26
C VAL A 53 6.06 2.84 -36.93
N LEU A 54 6.48 3.64 -35.96
CA LEU A 54 5.77 4.78 -35.41
C LEU A 54 6.47 6.06 -35.84
N GLU A 55 5.79 6.88 -36.64
CA GLU A 55 6.31 8.18 -37.09
C GLU A 55 6.46 9.20 -35.95
N ARG A 56 5.74 8.99 -34.84
CA ARG A 56 5.76 9.84 -33.66
C ARG A 56 5.60 9.01 -32.39
N PRO A 57 5.92 9.55 -31.21
CA PRO A 57 5.63 8.87 -29.96
C PRO A 57 4.13 8.61 -29.78
N VAL A 58 3.75 7.38 -29.47
CA VAL A 58 2.33 7.00 -29.31
C VAL A 58 2.08 6.56 -27.87
N PRO A 59 1.25 7.29 -27.09
CA PRO A 59 0.79 6.84 -25.80
C PRO A 59 0.01 5.52 -25.93
N ALA A 60 0.35 4.54 -25.12
CA ALA A 60 -0.28 3.22 -25.14
C ALA A 60 -0.51 2.68 -23.73
N TRP A 61 -1.38 1.68 -23.63
CA TRP A 61 -1.61 0.85 -22.47
C TRP A 61 -0.97 -0.52 -22.70
N THR A 62 -0.26 -1.04 -21.71
CA THR A 62 0.31 -2.39 -21.76
C THR A 62 0.17 -3.08 -20.40
N PHE A 63 0.15 -4.41 -20.39
CA PHE A 63 0.20 -5.14 -19.13
C PHE A 63 1.66 -5.29 -18.69
N PRO A 64 1.94 -5.14 -17.37
CA PRO A 64 3.28 -5.37 -16.88
C PRO A 64 3.71 -6.81 -17.15
N VAL A 65 4.98 -7.01 -17.51
CA VAL A 65 5.58 -8.36 -17.53
C VAL A 65 5.60 -8.86 -16.10
N ILE A 66 5.04 -10.05 -15.88
CA ILE A 66 4.90 -10.60 -14.54
C ILE A 66 6.03 -11.61 -14.34
N PRO A 67 6.91 -11.42 -13.35
CA PRO A 67 7.92 -12.40 -13.03
C PRO A 67 7.28 -13.70 -12.56
N GLU A 68 8.05 -14.79 -12.53
CA GLU A 68 7.62 -15.99 -11.82
C GLU A 68 7.37 -15.62 -10.35
N GLU A 69 6.12 -15.77 -9.92
CA GLU A 69 5.66 -15.29 -8.62
C GLU A 69 4.96 -16.43 -7.89
N PRO A 70 5.70 -17.21 -7.09
CA PRO A 70 5.08 -18.25 -6.27
C PRO A 70 4.02 -17.64 -5.34
N PRO A 71 2.99 -18.41 -4.95
CA PRO A 71 1.93 -17.92 -4.08
C PRO A 71 2.49 -17.47 -2.72
N ILE A 72 1.90 -16.41 -2.16
CA ILE A 72 2.08 -16.07 -0.73
C ILE A 72 0.98 -16.82 0.04
N PRO A 73 1.34 -17.70 1.00
CA PRO A 73 0.40 -18.64 1.63
C PRO A 73 -0.54 -18.01 2.67
N PHE A 74 -0.65 -16.69 2.70
CA PHE A 74 -1.51 -15.94 3.62
C PHE A 74 -2.51 -15.14 2.83
N ASP A 75 -3.74 -15.04 3.33
CA ASP A 75 -4.78 -14.23 2.69
C ASP A 75 -5.35 -13.15 3.61
N TYR A 76 -5.97 -12.15 2.99
CA TYR A 76 -6.70 -11.11 3.70
C TYR A 76 -8.04 -11.65 4.21
N HIS A 77 -8.59 -10.99 5.23
CA HIS A 77 -9.96 -11.21 5.65
C HIS A 77 -10.79 -9.97 5.32
N VAL A 78 -12.02 -10.13 4.85
CA VAL A 78 -12.90 -9.00 4.55
C VAL A 78 -13.57 -8.54 5.84
N LEU A 79 -13.35 -7.28 6.23
CA LEU A 79 -13.97 -6.67 7.40
C LEU A 79 -15.30 -5.99 7.06
N HIS A 80 -15.38 -5.40 5.86
CA HIS A 80 -16.55 -4.64 5.43
C HIS A 80 -16.63 -4.54 3.91
N VAL A 81 -17.85 -4.53 3.38
CA VAL A 81 -18.15 -4.30 1.96
C VAL A 81 -19.43 -3.48 1.87
N ASP A 82 -19.37 -2.32 1.23
CA ASP A 82 -20.55 -1.55 0.82
C ASP A 82 -20.34 -0.94 -0.57
N GLU A 83 -21.28 -0.12 -1.04
CA GLU A 83 -21.22 0.48 -2.38
C GLU A 83 -19.91 1.23 -2.65
N GLU A 84 -19.32 1.86 -1.63
CA GLU A 84 -18.15 2.73 -1.77
C GLU A 84 -16.82 2.02 -1.45
N LEU A 85 -16.83 1.15 -0.44
CA LEU A 85 -15.63 0.64 0.22
C LEU A 85 -15.58 -0.89 0.30
N ILE A 86 -14.36 -1.43 0.15
CA ILE A 86 -13.98 -2.74 0.68
C ILE A 86 -12.92 -2.49 1.74
N VAL A 87 -13.13 -3.00 2.95
CA VAL A 87 -12.15 -2.92 4.03
C VAL A 87 -11.67 -4.33 4.35
N VAL A 88 -10.36 -4.50 4.42
CA VAL A 88 -9.75 -5.81 4.68
C VAL A 88 -8.79 -5.76 5.86
N ASP A 89 -8.66 -6.90 6.52
CA ASP A 89 -7.63 -7.19 7.48
C ASP A 89 -6.47 -7.93 6.80
N LYS A 90 -5.43 -7.17 6.44
CA LYS A 90 -4.26 -7.67 5.72
C LYS A 90 -3.34 -8.46 6.65
N PRO A 91 -2.89 -9.67 6.28
CA PRO A 91 -1.90 -10.41 7.07
C PRO A 91 -0.51 -9.76 6.98
N HIS A 92 0.40 -10.21 7.85
CA HIS A 92 1.83 -9.99 7.66
C HIS A 92 2.28 -10.59 6.32
N PHE A 93 3.39 -10.10 5.79
CA PHE A 93 4.05 -10.56 4.55
C PHE A 93 3.34 -10.31 3.22
N LEU A 94 2.03 -10.04 3.20
CA LEU A 94 1.28 -9.67 2.00
C LEU A 94 1.45 -8.16 1.72
N PRO A 95 2.00 -7.73 0.56
CA PRO A 95 2.02 -6.32 0.19
C PRO A 95 0.62 -5.77 -0.08
N THR A 96 0.41 -4.49 0.22
CA THR A 96 -0.86 -3.82 -0.10
C THR A 96 -1.03 -3.62 -1.61
N THR A 97 0.03 -3.19 -2.29
CA THR A 97 0.09 -2.91 -3.74
C THR A 97 1.34 -3.52 -4.34
N SER A 98 1.40 -3.61 -5.67
CA SER A 98 2.59 -4.08 -6.40
C SER A 98 3.81 -3.19 -6.14
N ASN A 99 5.00 -3.80 -6.24
CA ASN A 99 6.29 -3.11 -6.04
C ASN A 99 7.35 -3.53 -7.08
N GLY A 100 6.91 -4.12 -8.19
CA GLY A 100 7.77 -4.64 -9.27
C GLY A 100 8.32 -6.04 -8.99
N ARG A 101 8.60 -6.41 -7.73
CA ARG A 101 9.05 -7.75 -7.34
C ARG A 101 7.89 -8.70 -7.04
N ILE A 102 6.80 -8.15 -6.52
CA ILE A 102 5.53 -8.83 -6.24
C ILE A 102 4.46 -8.03 -6.97
N VAL A 103 3.71 -8.68 -7.85
CA VAL A 103 2.75 -8.05 -8.76
C VAL A 103 1.36 -8.64 -8.57
N ARG A 104 1.24 -9.97 -8.56
CA ARG A 104 -0.02 -10.70 -8.39
C ARG A 104 -0.39 -10.91 -6.93
N GLU A 105 0.57 -11.20 -6.07
CA GLU A 105 0.35 -11.58 -4.68
C GLU A 105 0.30 -10.33 -3.79
N THR A 106 -0.69 -9.48 -4.04
CA THR A 106 -0.94 -8.26 -3.26
C THR A 106 -2.42 -8.14 -2.91
N VAL A 107 -2.74 -7.41 -1.83
CA VAL A 107 -4.13 -7.14 -1.44
C VAL A 107 -4.93 -6.58 -2.61
N GLN A 108 -4.39 -5.57 -3.29
CA GLN A 108 -5.07 -4.93 -4.42
C GLN A 108 -5.37 -5.93 -5.54
N THR A 109 -4.35 -6.67 -6.00
CA THR A 109 -4.53 -7.58 -7.15
C THR A 109 -5.47 -8.72 -6.81
N ARG A 110 -5.40 -9.27 -5.58
CA ARG A 110 -6.33 -10.31 -5.12
C ARG A 110 -7.75 -9.77 -5.02
N LEU A 111 -7.98 -8.63 -4.38
CA LEU A 111 -9.30 -7.99 -4.32
C LEU A 111 -9.90 -7.76 -5.71
N ARG A 112 -9.11 -7.26 -6.67
CA ARG A 112 -9.58 -7.07 -8.05
C ARG A 112 -9.95 -8.37 -8.73
N ARG A 113 -9.22 -9.45 -8.47
CA ARG A 113 -9.53 -10.79 -9.00
C ARG A 113 -10.80 -11.33 -8.36
N ASP A 114 -10.91 -11.23 -7.03
CA ASP A 114 -11.97 -11.88 -6.26
C ASP A 114 -13.31 -11.15 -6.42
N PHE A 115 -13.30 -9.81 -6.55
CA PHE A 115 -14.51 -8.99 -6.76
C PHE A 115 -14.78 -8.65 -8.24
N GLY A 116 -13.81 -8.83 -9.14
CA GLY A 116 -13.96 -8.43 -10.54
C GLY A 116 -14.07 -6.91 -10.77
N GLU A 117 -13.65 -6.11 -9.79
CA GLU A 117 -13.80 -4.65 -9.77
C GLU A 117 -12.44 -3.93 -9.83
N ASP A 118 -12.43 -2.64 -10.22
CA ASP A 118 -11.22 -1.80 -10.19
C ASP A 118 -10.96 -1.23 -8.79
N VAL A 119 -10.71 -2.13 -7.84
CA VAL A 119 -10.45 -1.80 -6.44
C VAL A 119 -9.10 -1.08 -6.30
N THR A 120 -9.06 -0.01 -5.50
CA THR A 120 -7.85 0.78 -5.26
C THR A 120 -7.67 1.05 -3.76
N PRO A 121 -6.56 0.60 -3.13
CA PRO A 121 -6.24 0.96 -1.75
C PRO A 121 -6.14 2.48 -1.58
N LEU A 122 -6.76 3.01 -0.52
CA LEU A 122 -6.74 4.44 -0.19
C LEU A 122 -5.49 4.83 0.59
N HIS A 123 -4.88 3.85 1.25
CA HIS A 123 -3.58 3.94 1.90
C HIS A 123 -2.85 2.61 1.77
N ARG A 124 -1.58 2.58 2.19
CA ARG A 124 -0.76 1.39 2.16
C ARG A 124 -0.21 1.07 3.55
N LEU A 125 -0.17 -0.22 3.85
CA LEU A 125 0.69 -0.77 4.89
C LEU A 125 1.92 -1.41 4.23
N ASP A 126 3.04 -1.35 4.92
CA ASP A 126 4.26 -2.07 4.52
C ASP A 126 3.97 -3.58 4.45
N ARG A 127 4.76 -4.29 3.65
CA ARG A 127 4.61 -5.74 3.47
C ARG A 127 4.53 -6.48 4.81
N LEU A 128 5.38 -6.12 5.76
CA LEU A 128 5.47 -6.78 7.07
C LEU A 128 4.40 -6.31 8.06
N THR A 129 3.78 -5.15 7.89
CA THR A 129 2.77 -4.62 8.82
C THR A 129 1.41 -5.26 8.53
N ALA A 130 0.76 -5.87 9.51
CA ALA A 130 -0.59 -6.41 9.38
C ALA A 130 -1.66 -5.35 9.73
N GLY A 131 -2.93 -5.66 9.46
CA GLY A 131 -4.08 -4.92 9.95
C GLY A 131 -4.91 -4.25 8.86
N VAL A 132 -5.70 -3.26 9.28
CA VAL A 132 -6.76 -2.66 8.47
C VAL A 132 -6.21 -1.94 7.24
N VAL A 133 -6.75 -2.27 6.06
CA VAL A 133 -6.56 -1.55 4.80
C VAL A 133 -7.92 -1.19 4.22
N VAL A 134 -8.14 0.10 3.98
CA VAL A 134 -9.36 0.62 3.34
C VAL A 134 -9.12 0.77 1.84
N CYS A 135 -10.00 0.18 1.03
CA CYS A 135 -9.96 0.22 -0.42
C CYS A 135 -11.24 0.86 -0.97
N SER A 136 -11.10 1.74 -1.96
CA SER A 136 -12.23 2.28 -2.72
C SER A 136 -12.61 1.33 -3.85
N ARG A 137 -13.91 1.07 -3.97
CA ARG A 137 -14.52 0.32 -5.07
C ARG A 137 -14.87 1.22 -6.24
N ARG A 138 -15.36 2.44 -5.95
CA ARG A 138 -15.96 3.35 -6.96
C ARG A 138 -14.99 4.41 -7.45
N PRO A 139 -14.67 4.46 -8.75
CA PRO A 139 -13.83 5.52 -9.31
C PRO A 139 -14.39 6.94 -9.08
N ALA A 140 -15.72 7.11 -9.07
CA ALA A 140 -16.37 8.41 -8.95
C ALA A 140 -16.15 9.10 -7.59
N THR A 141 -16.13 8.32 -6.49
CA THR A 141 -15.97 8.83 -5.13
C THR A 141 -14.53 8.68 -4.60
N ARG A 142 -13.71 7.85 -5.25
CA ARG A 142 -12.31 7.57 -4.86
C ARG A 142 -11.50 8.81 -4.50
N GLY A 143 -11.61 9.89 -5.30
CA GLY A 143 -10.87 11.12 -5.06
C GLY A 143 -11.27 11.84 -3.77
N ALA A 144 -12.52 11.70 -3.31
CA ALA A 144 -12.96 12.25 -2.02
C ALA A 144 -12.34 11.48 -0.85
N TYR A 145 -12.34 10.16 -0.92
CA TYR A 145 -11.70 9.31 0.09
C TYR A 145 -10.17 9.48 0.13
N GLN A 146 -9.50 9.60 -1.02
CA GLN A 146 -8.05 9.85 -1.07
C GLN A 146 -7.68 11.18 -0.40
N ARG A 147 -8.52 12.21 -0.56
CA ARG A 147 -8.32 13.51 0.11
C ARG A 147 -8.35 13.39 1.63
N LEU A 148 -9.16 12.49 2.22
CA LEU A 148 -9.15 12.29 3.68
C LEU A 148 -7.76 11.90 4.21
N PHE A 149 -7.05 11.01 3.49
CA PHE A 149 -5.70 10.60 3.86
C PHE A 149 -4.67 11.71 3.62
N GLN A 150 -4.80 12.44 2.51
CA GLN A 150 -3.91 13.57 2.17
C GLN A 150 -4.03 14.71 3.20
N ASP A 151 -5.27 15.04 3.57
CA ASP A 151 -5.62 16.08 4.54
C ASP A 151 -5.43 15.63 6.00
N ARG A 152 -4.99 14.40 6.23
CA ARG A 152 -4.80 13.80 7.58
C ARG A 152 -6.08 13.79 8.42
N LYS A 153 -7.25 13.67 7.77
CA LYS A 153 -8.58 13.54 8.40
C LYS A 153 -8.92 12.11 8.80
N VAL A 154 -7.97 11.18 8.66
CA VAL A 154 -8.12 9.78 9.05
C VAL A 154 -7.31 9.52 10.31
N ARG A 155 -7.99 9.12 11.38
CA ARG A 155 -7.35 8.66 12.61
C ARG A 155 -6.93 7.19 12.42
N LYS A 156 -5.66 6.91 12.67
CA LYS A 156 -5.09 5.56 12.54
C LYS A 156 -4.53 5.14 13.89
N ARG A 157 -4.90 3.95 14.36
CA ARG A 157 -4.40 3.37 15.61
C ARG A 157 -3.55 2.15 15.30
N TYR A 158 -2.39 2.07 15.92
CA TYR A 158 -1.48 0.95 15.79
C TYR A 158 -1.14 0.37 17.15
N LEU A 159 -0.85 -0.93 17.15
CA LEU A 159 -0.21 -1.64 18.25
C LEU A 159 1.16 -2.11 17.81
N ALA A 160 2.15 -1.98 18.69
CA ALA A 160 3.49 -2.52 18.46
C ALA A 160 4.01 -3.26 19.69
N ARG A 161 4.72 -4.37 19.47
CA ARG A 161 5.55 -5.00 20.51
C ARG A 161 7.02 -4.61 20.31
N THR A 162 7.66 -4.09 21.34
CA THR A 162 9.05 -3.64 21.34
C THR A 162 9.96 -4.59 22.13
N VAL A 163 11.23 -4.66 21.75
CA VAL A 163 12.24 -5.52 22.42
C VAL A 163 12.58 -5.05 23.84
N THR A 164 12.42 -3.76 24.10
CA THR A 164 12.61 -3.12 25.41
C THR A 164 11.36 -2.34 25.76
N ALA A 165 11.10 -2.14 27.05
CA ALA A 165 9.94 -1.37 27.49
C ALA A 165 10.10 0.11 27.09
N VAL A 166 9.02 0.71 26.58
CA VAL A 166 9.01 2.12 26.20
C VAL A 166 7.66 2.74 26.47
N GLY A 167 7.68 4.04 26.79
CA GLY A 167 6.48 4.84 26.97
C GLY A 167 6.12 5.11 28.42
N GLN A 168 4.97 5.75 28.58
CA GLN A 168 4.29 6.04 29.83
C GLN A 168 2.79 5.71 29.61
N PRO A 169 1.98 5.48 30.66
CA PRO A 169 0.56 5.17 30.49
C PRO A 169 -0.23 6.31 29.82
N THR A 170 0.30 7.54 29.85
CA THR A 170 -0.30 8.72 29.23
C THR A 170 0.15 8.91 27.79
N TRP A 171 -0.72 9.51 26.98
CA TRP A 171 -0.39 9.91 25.62
C TRP A 171 0.65 11.01 25.65
N ARG A 172 1.70 10.83 24.86
CA ARG A 172 2.68 11.88 24.53
C ARG A 172 2.82 12.00 23.03
N GLU A 173 3.05 13.21 22.56
CA GLU A 173 3.32 13.50 21.16
C GLU A 173 4.82 13.62 20.94
N LEU A 174 5.34 12.93 19.93
CA LEU A 174 6.75 12.93 19.58
C LEU A 174 6.90 13.41 18.14
N SER A 175 7.75 14.41 17.98
CA SER A 175 8.09 15.02 16.69
C SER A 175 9.53 14.66 16.34
N VAL A 176 9.73 13.96 15.22
CA VAL A 176 11.04 13.47 14.80
C VAL A 176 11.20 13.69 13.29
N PRO A 177 12.24 14.40 12.83
CA PRO A 177 12.48 14.58 11.41
C PRO A 177 13.09 13.30 10.81
N MET A 178 12.58 12.87 9.66
CA MET A 178 12.95 11.60 9.04
C MET A 178 13.37 11.78 7.58
N ARG A 179 14.47 11.14 7.18
CA ARG A 179 14.97 11.14 5.80
C ARG A 179 15.19 9.72 5.28
N LYS A 180 14.68 9.46 4.08
CA LYS A 180 14.93 8.22 3.35
C LYS A 180 16.41 8.11 2.97
N GLN A 181 17.04 6.99 3.30
CA GLN A 181 18.46 6.78 2.98
C GLN A 181 18.64 6.35 1.52
N PRO A 182 19.60 6.93 0.77
CA PRO A 182 19.87 6.56 -0.62
C PRO A 182 20.23 5.08 -0.77
N GLY A 183 19.76 4.44 -1.85
CA GLY A 183 20.11 3.06 -2.19
C GLY A 183 19.61 1.96 -1.23
N GLY A 184 18.97 2.31 -0.12
CA GLY A 184 18.62 1.37 0.95
C GLY A 184 17.12 1.27 1.27
N ARG A 185 16.78 0.34 2.16
CA ARG A 185 15.41 0.19 2.71
C ARG A 185 15.18 1.05 3.94
N SER A 186 16.24 1.48 4.61
CA SER A 186 16.19 2.29 5.82
C SER A 186 15.73 3.73 5.57
N VAL A 187 15.33 4.34 6.66
CA VAL A 187 14.95 5.74 6.88
C VAL A 187 15.60 6.09 8.21
N ALA A 188 16.27 7.22 8.31
CA ALA A 188 16.95 7.64 9.54
C ALA A 188 16.25 8.86 10.14
N VAL A 189 16.47 9.07 11.44
CA VAL A 189 16.25 10.37 12.07
C VAL A 189 17.36 11.30 11.60
N ASP A 190 16.97 12.42 11.04
CA ASP A 190 17.86 13.36 10.33
C ASP A 190 17.20 14.74 10.41
N ASP A 191 17.91 15.73 10.94
CA ASP A 191 17.39 17.08 11.19
C ASP A 191 16.94 17.80 9.93
N GLU A 192 17.49 17.44 8.77
CA GLU A 192 17.08 17.97 7.48
C GLU A 192 15.96 17.14 6.82
N GLY A 193 15.43 16.15 7.53
CA GLY A 193 14.36 15.27 7.10
C GLY A 193 12.98 15.93 7.13
N THR A 194 11.97 15.17 6.68
CA THR A 194 10.57 15.59 6.81
C THR A 194 10.13 15.42 8.25
N MET A 195 9.60 16.47 8.87
CA MET A 195 9.07 16.40 10.23
C MET A 195 7.90 15.42 10.32
N THR A 196 8.03 14.41 11.18
CA THR A 196 6.96 13.44 11.45
C THR A 196 6.45 13.59 12.86
N VAL A 197 5.15 13.36 13.07
CA VAL A 197 4.51 13.49 14.37
C VAL A 197 3.71 12.22 14.67
N THR A 198 3.95 11.65 15.85
CA THR A 198 3.31 10.42 16.32
C THR A 198 2.93 10.56 17.79
N ARG A 199 1.69 10.23 18.13
CA ARG A 199 1.32 10.05 19.54
C ARG A 199 1.61 8.62 19.97
N LEU A 200 2.12 8.46 21.18
CA LEU A 200 2.50 7.18 21.76
C LEU A 200 1.98 7.11 23.20
N ARG A 201 1.45 5.95 23.59
CA ARG A 201 1.23 5.58 25.00
C ARG A 201 1.51 4.09 25.20
N GLY A 202 1.77 3.71 26.43
CA GLY A 202 1.98 2.32 26.83
C GLY A 202 2.98 2.22 27.97
N ALA A 203 2.76 1.27 28.86
CA ALA A 203 3.69 0.94 29.93
C ALA A 203 4.14 -0.51 29.73
N GLY A 204 5.42 -0.70 29.37
CA GLY A 204 5.98 -2.00 29.07
C GLY A 204 6.38 -2.16 27.61
N THR A 205 6.32 -3.40 27.12
CA THR A 205 6.79 -3.78 25.77
C THR A 205 5.69 -3.76 24.71
N VAL A 206 4.46 -3.41 25.07
CA VAL A 206 3.37 -3.20 24.11
C VAL A 206 2.92 -1.76 24.19
N VAL A 207 2.90 -1.09 23.04
CA VAL A 207 2.55 0.32 22.94
C VAL A 207 1.48 0.56 21.89
N GLU A 208 0.66 1.57 22.15
CA GLU A 208 -0.29 2.15 21.22
C GLU A 208 0.31 3.37 20.54
N LEU A 209 0.07 3.51 19.24
CA LEU A 209 0.63 4.56 18.40
C LEU A 209 -0.45 5.17 17.51
N GLU A 210 -0.46 6.50 17.40
CA GLU A 210 -1.27 7.24 16.43
C GLU A 210 -0.38 8.14 15.57
N PRO A 211 -0.03 7.73 14.34
CA PRO A 211 0.75 8.57 13.43
C PRO A 211 -0.13 9.69 12.85
N LEU A 212 0.15 10.93 13.27
CA LEU A 212 -0.53 12.14 12.78
C LEU A 212 -0.03 12.56 11.40
N THR A 213 1.21 12.18 11.07
CA THR A 213 1.79 12.27 9.73
C THR A 213 1.81 10.91 9.03
N GLY A 214 2.24 10.88 7.77
CA GLY A 214 2.53 9.65 7.05
C GLY A 214 3.92 9.74 6.42
N HIS A 215 4.85 8.93 6.90
CA HIS A 215 6.18 8.77 6.33
C HIS A 215 6.53 7.28 6.23
N THR A 216 7.37 6.92 5.25
CA THR A 216 7.87 5.55 5.10
C THR A 216 8.51 5.11 6.41
N HIS A 217 8.12 3.94 6.91
CA HIS A 217 8.61 3.33 8.15
C HIS A 217 8.48 4.20 9.42
N GLN A 218 7.64 5.24 9.44
CA GLN A 218 7.58 6.23 10.53
C GLN A 218 7.57 5.60 11.94
N LEU A 219 6.67 4.65 12.20
CA LEU A 219 6.53 4.01 13.51
C LEU A 219 7.74 3.14 13.86
N ARG A 220 8.32 2.46 12.87
CA ARG A 220 9.49 1.58 13.02
C ARG A 220 10.74 2.39 13.39
N VAL A 221 10.97 3.50 12.68
CA VAL A 221 12.08 4.43 12.93
C VAL A 221 11.94 5.09 14.28
N LEU A 222 10.74 5.59 14.62
CA LEU A 222 10.49 6.26 15.90
C LEU A 222 10.82 5.33 17.07
N LEU A 223 10.29 4.11 17.07
CA LEU A 223 10.50 3.17 18.17
C LEU A 223 11.97 2.72 18.26
N ALA A 224 12.64 2.52 17.12
CA ALA A 224 14.08 2.24 17.10
C ALA A 224 14.92 3.43 17.63
N HIS A 225 14.55 4.66 17.28
CA HIS A 225 15.21 5.88 17.76
C HIS A 225 15.06 6.05 19.29
N LEU A 226 13.96 5.61 19.86
CA LEU A 226 13.75 5.54 21.31
C LEU A 226 14.51 4.39 22.00
N GLY A 227 15.32 3.62 21.26
CA GLY A 227 16.03 2.45 21.79
C GLY A 227 15.14 1.22 22.00
N ALA A 228 13.93 1.21 21.40
CA ALA A 228 12.90 0.20 21.61
C ALA A 228 12.35 -0.34 20.28
N SER A 229 13.24 -0.89 19.44
CA SER A 229 12.85 -1.47 18.14
C SER A 229 11.73 -2.49 18.25
N ILE A 230 10.92 -2.58 17.19
CA ILE A 230 9.80 -3.52 17.12
C ILE A 230 10.33 -4.95 16.99
N VAL A 231 9.71 -5.90 17.69
CA VAL A 231 10.03 -7.32 17.57
C VAL A 231 9.79 -7.80 16.13
N GLY A 232 10.75 -8.52 15.55
CA GLY A 232 10.68 -9.01 14.17
C GLY A 232 10.96 -7.95 13.10
N ASP A 233 11.50 -6.79 13.46
CA ASP A 233 11.89 -5.77 12.48
C ASP A 233 13.16 -6.16 11.72
N ASP A 234 13.06 -6.18 10.39
CA ASP A 234 14.13 -6.59 9.47
C ASP A 234 14.99 -5.43 8.94
N VAL A 235 14.70 -4.20 9.35
CA VAL A 235 15.39 -2.97 8.91
C VAL A 235 15.99 -2.20 10.10
N TYR A 236 15.38 -2.26 11.28
CA TYR A 236 15.77 -1.47 12.44
C TYR A 236 16.08 -2.33 13.67
N PRO A 237 17.19 -2.05 14.41
CA PRO A 237 18.11 -0.93 14.20
C PRO A 237 19.14 -1.17 13.07
N ARG A 238 19.21 -2.40 12.55
CA ARG A 238 20.13 -2.80 11.48
C ARG A 238 19.35 -3.49 10.35
N ASP A 239 19.69 -3.15 9.10
CA ASP A 239 19.12 -3.81 7.93
C ASP A 239 19.66 -5.25 7.83
N LEU A 240 18.75 -6.22 7.96
CA LEU A 240 19.06 -7.67 7.90
C LEU A 240 18.94 -8.25 6.48
N GLY A 241 18.73 -7.40 5.47
CA GLY A 241 18.49 -7.80 4.09
C GLY A 241 17.04 -8.18 3.81
N LEU A 242 16.61 -8.00 2.56
CA LEU A 242 15.25 -8.33 2.14
C LEU A 242 15.11 -9.83 1.89
N LYS A 243 14.31 -10.50 2.72
CA LYS A 243 13.89 -11.88 2.50
C LYS A 243 12.42 -11.92 2.09
N LEU A 244 12.17 -11.96 0.77
CA LEU A 244 10.79 -11.89 0.23
C LEU A 244 9.93 -13.10 0.59
N ARG A 245 10.56 -14.27 0.76
CA ARG A 245 9.91 -15.58 0.94
C ARG A 245 10.17 -16.19 2.32
N ASP A 246 10.79 -15.43 3.21
CA ASP A 246 10.94 -15.80 4.61
C ASP A 246 9.74 -15.23 5.38
N TYR A 247 9.02 -16.13 6.06
CA TYR A 247 7.81 -15.83 6.83
C TYR A 247 7.97 -16.20 8.31
N SER A 248 9.18 -16.59 8.75
CA SER A 248 9.40 -17.10 10.11
C SER A 248 9.31 -16.01 11.18
N SER A 249 9.56 -14.76 10.82
CA SER A 249 9.68 -13.64 11.75
C SER A 249 8.73 -12.50 11.36
N PRO A 250 7.46 -12.55 11.79
CA PRO A 250 6.53 -11.47 11.53
C PRO A 250 6.93 -10.22 12.29
N LEU A 251 6.75 -9.05 11.68
CA LEU A 251 6.89 -7.77 12.39
C LEU A 251 5.73 -7.62 13.37
N HIS A 252 6.02 -7.40 14.65
CA HIS A 252 5.00 -7.16 15.67
C HIS A 252 4.47 -5.72 15.62
N LEU A 253 3.95 -5.32 14.46
CA LEU A 253 3.30 -4.05 14.21
C LEU A 253 1.96 -4.31 13.51
N LEU A 254 0.90 -3.81 14.12
CA LEU A 254 -0.48 -4.00 13.69
C LEU A 254 -1.17 -2.65 13.50
N ALA A 255 -1.74 -2.41 12.32
CA ALA A 255 -2.71 -1.35 12.08
C ALA A 255 -4.07 -1.77 12.69
N ALA A 256 -4.20 -1.52 14.00
CA ALA A 256 -5.31 -2.00 14.82
C ALA A 256 -6.66 -1.37 14.45
N GLY A 257 -6.68 -0.13 13.96
CA GLY A 257 -7.92 0.50 13.54
C GLY A 257 -7.76 1.76 12.71
N VAL A 258 -8.83 2.08 11.98
CA VAL A 258 -8.96 3.27 11.13
C VAL A 258 -10.33 3.90 11.37
N GLU A 259 -10.36 5.21 11.54
CA GLU A 259 -11.56 6.00 11.83
C GLU A 259 -11.57 7.29 11.00
N PHE A 260 -12.72 7.61 10.40
CA PHE A 260 -12.94 8.84 9.63
C PHE A 260 -14.44 9.10 9.39
N ALA A 261 -14.81 10.37 9.17
CA ALA A 261 -16.11 10.74 8.64
C ALA A 261 -16.17 10.44 7.13
N ASP A 262 -17.19 9.69 6.72
CA ASP A 262 -17.44 9.34 5.32
C ASP A 262 -17.62 10.61 4.48
N PRO A 263 -16.85 10.80 3.39
CA PRO A 263 -16.89 12.03 2.62
C PRO A 263 -18.12 12.14 1.71
N VAL A 264 -18.94 11.08 1.60
CA VAL A 264 -20.15 11.04 0.77
C VAL A 264 -21.38 11.38 1.61
N ASP A 265 -21.53 10.75 2.78
CA ASP A 265 -22.74 10.87 3.62
C ASP A 265 -22.50 11.43 5.03
N GLY A 266 -21.25 11.70 5.40
CA GLY A 266 -20.87 12.27 6.70
C GLY A 266 -20.92 11.30 7.87
N ARG A 267 -21.25 10.02 7.67
CA ARG A 267 -21.30 9.04 8.77
C ARG A 267 -19.92 8.72 9.30
N GLU A 268 -19.78 8.57 10.60
CA GLU A 268 -18.54 8.07 11.20
C GLU A 268 -18.32 6.60 10.79
N ARG A 269 -17.14 6.32 10.23
CA ARG A 269 -16.69 4.99 9.84
C ARG A 269 -15.58 4.56 10.77
N VAL A 270 -15.76 3.43 11.45
CA VAL A 270 -14.76 2.84 12.35
C VAL A 270 -14.54 1.39 11.95
N PHE A 271 -13.28 1.05 11.66
CA PHE A 271 -12.89 -0.32 11.32
C PHE A 271 -11.76 -0.77 12.25
N THR A 272 -11.87 -1.98 12.78
CA THR A 272 -10.89 -2.58 13.71
C THR A 272 -10.41 -3.91 13.16
N SER A 273 -9.11 -4.19 13.32
CA SER A 273 -8.52 -5.46 12.95
C SER A 273 -9.04 -6.58 13.85
N LEU A 274 -9.27 -7.76 13.26
CA LEU A 274 -9.56 -8.99 14.00
C LEU A 274 -8.29 -9.69 14.49
N ARG A 275 -7.11 -9.19 14.10
CA ARG A 275 -5.81 -9.75 14.49
C ARG A 275 -5.32 -9.14 15.80
N GLY A 276 -4.60 -9.95 16.57
CA GLY A 276 -3.72 -9.46 17.62
C GLY A 276 -2.29 -9.26 17.11
N LEU A 277 -1.42 -8.75 17.99
CA LEU A 277 0.02 -8.90 17.77
C LEU A 277 0.38 -10.39 17.73
N PRO A 278 1.40 -10.80 16.95
CA PRO A 278 1.86 -12.20 16.96
C PRO A 278 2.17 -12.65 18.39
N ALA A 279 1.85 -13.93 18.68
CA ALA A 279 2.30 -14.59 19.89
C ALA A 279 3.84 -14.56 19.94
N ASN A 280 4.42 -14.57 21.15
CA ASN A 280 5.86 -14.73 21.26
C ASN A 280 6.25 -16.06 20.63
N LEU A 281 7.27 -16.04 19.76
CA LEU A 281 8.01 -17.24 19.45
C LEU A 281 8.95 -17.40 20.64
N ASP A 282 8.63 -18.35 21.52
CA ASP A 282 9.51 -18.75 22.63
C ASP A 282 10.85 -19.29 22.10
#